data_AF-A0A2V8SJG0-F1
#
_entry.id   AF-A0A2V8SJG0-F1
#
_cell.length_a   1.000
_cell.length_b   1.000
_cell.length_c   1.000
_cell.angle_alpha   90.00
_cell.angle_beta   90.00
_cell.angle_gamma   90.00
#
_symmetry.space_group_name_H-M   'P 1'
#
loop_
_entity.id
_entity.type
_entity.pdbx_description
1 polymer ?
#
loop_
_entity_poly.entity_id
_entity_poly.type
_entity_poly.pdbx_seq_one_letter_code
_entity_poly.pdbx_strand_id
1 'polypeptide(L)'
;MLTRGARAVGDRILGENCKEVSNVIELIPLGGLGEFGSNCMAVRYGDDMILVDVGMGFPAESVYGVDVCIPDFEFLEEYRENIAAVVITHGHEDHIGALPYVLKKFNVPVYASHFTMGLIESKLEEHDLLNDVLLHLLRARHHDAHRHAHTHGRLQG
;
A
#
# COMPACT_ATOMS: atom_id res chain seq x y z
N MET A 1 17.03 -24.35 -7.02
CA MET A 1 17.63 -24.45 -5.67
C MET A 1 17.72 -23.03 -5.15
N LEU A 2 17.08 -22.72 -4.01
CA LEU A 2 16.88 -21.40 -3.34
C LEU A 2 15.50 -20.74 -3.54
N THR A 3 14.47 -21.22 -2.85
CA THR A 3 13.21 -20.47 -2.57
C THR A 3 12.75 -20.62 -1.10
N ARG A 4 13.66 -20.95 -0.17
CA ARG A 4 13.32 -21.15 1.25
C ARG A 4 13.32 -19.85 2.10
N GLY A 5 13.35 -18.68 1.48
CA GLY A 5 13.61 -17.41 2.17
C GLY A 5 12.39 -16.72 2.80
N ALA A 6 11.24 -16.72 2.12
CA ALA A 6 10.09 -15.88 2.50
C ALA A 6 9.32 -16.42 3.72
N ARG A 7 9.04 -17.73 3.78
CA ARG A 7 8.49 -18.38 4.98
C ARG A 7 9.37 -18.20 6.24
N ALA A 8 10.68 -18.07 6.04
CA ALA A 8 11.64 -18.16 7.14
C ALA A 8 11.70 -16.92 8.06
N VAL A 9 11.15 -15.76 7.67
CA VAL A 9 11.16 -14.60 8.57
C VAL A 9 10.11 -14.77 9.69
N GLY A 10 8.90 -15.19 9.33
CA GLY A 10 7.86 -15.56 10.30
C GLY A 10 8.29 -16.75 11.15
N ASP A 11 8.82 -17.81 10.53
CA ASP A 11 9.23 -19.05 11.20
C ASP A 11 10.50 -18.90 12.07
N ARG A 12 11.34 -17.87 11.85
CA ARG A 12 12.51 -17.59 12.71
C ARG A 12 12.17 -16.85 13.98
N ILE A 13 11.08 -16.09 13.98
CA ILE A 13 10.60 -15.36 15.17
C ILE A 13 9.59 -16.25 15.93
N LEU A 14 8.78 -17.02 15.20
CA LEU A 14 7.80 -17.97 15.71
C LEU A 14 8.35 -19.36 15.44
N GLY A 15 9.01 -20.00 16.42
CA GLY A 15 9.59 -21.34 16.25
C GLY A 15 8.62 -22.36 15.63
N GLU A 16 9.16 -23.45 15.07
CA GLU A 16 8.54 -24.38 14.10
C GLU A 16 7.18 -25.07 14.46
N ASN A 17 6.40 -24.57 15.41
CA ASN A 17 5.25 -25.26 15.95
C ASN A 17 4.02 -24.38 16.28
N CYS A 18 3.75 -23.31 15.53
CA CYS A 18 2.49 -22.59 15.65
C CYS A 18 1.78 -22.42 14.29
N LYS A 19 0.90 -23.37 13.97
CA LYS A 19 -0.33 -23.08 13.21
C LYS A 19 -1.37 -22.38 14.11
N GLU A 20 -0.93 -21.48 14.98
CA GLU A 20 -1.82 -20.58 15.70
C GLU A 20 -1.78 -19.24 14.98
N VAL A 21 -2.96 -18.64 14.79
CA VAL A 21 -3.10 -17.26 14.31
C VAL A 21 -2.34 -16.38 15.30
N SER A 22 -1.12 -15.98 14.94
CA SER A 22 -0.29 -15.16 15.81
C SER A 22 -0.91 -13.77 15.89
N ASN A 23 -1.24 -13.30 17.10
CA ASN A 23 -1.69 -11.93 17.37
C ASN A 23 -0.53 -10.91 17.24
N VAL A 24 0.38 -11.13 16.30
CA VAL A 24 1.58 -10.36 16.06
C VAL A 24 1.37 -9.56 14.78
N ILE A 25 1.71 -8.27 14.84
CA ILE A 25 1.78 -7.43 13.65
C ILE A 25 3.19 -7.55 13.10
N GLU A 26 3.30 -7.90 11.82
CA GLU A 26 4.55 -7.93 11.10
C GLU A 26 4.66 -6.73 10.18
N LEU A 27 5.80 -6.04 10.25
CA LEU A 27 6.15 -4.91 9.39
C LEU A 27 7.31 -5.35 8.50
N ILE A 28 7.06 -5.45 7.20
CA ILE A 28 7.98 -6.04 6.24
C ILE A 28 8.30 -4.96 5.19
N PRO A 29 9.46 -4.27 5.32
CA PRO A 29 9.87 -3.29 4.32
C PRO A 29 10.29 -4.01 3.04
N LEU A 30 9.59 -3.75 1.95
CA LEU A 30 9.89 -4.29 0.61
C LEU A 30 10.72 -3.30 -0.22
N GLY A 31 10.75 -2.02 0.18
CA GLY A 31 11.61 -0.99 -0.39
C GLY A 31 11.58 0.30 0.42
N GLY A 32 12.52 1.21 0.17
CA GLY A 32 12.66 2.50 0.87
C GLY A 32 13.43 2.46 2.20
N LEU A 33 13.93 1.29 2.61
CA LEU A 33 14.81 1.17 3.78
C LEU A 33 16.27 1.00 3.34
N GLY A 34 17.11 1.98 3.67
CA GLY A 34 18.53 1.98 3.28
C GLY A 34 18.80 2.52 1.87
N GLU A 35 17.78 3.02 1.20
CA GLU A 35 17.81 3.63 -0.13
C GLU A 35 16.83 4.81 -0.22
N PHE A 36 16.93 5.62 -1.28
CA PHE A 36 15.97 6.70 -1.55
C PHE A 36 14.95 6.25 -2.59
N GLY A 37 13.68 6.33 -2.21
CA GLY A 37 12.52 5.96 -3.02
C GLY A 37 12.14 4.49 -2.94
N SER A 38 11.37 3.99 -3.91
CA SER A 38 10.84 2.61 -3.89
C SER A 38 10.03 2.28 -2.61
N ASN A 39 9.38 3.28 -1.98
CA ASN A 39 8.72 3.05 -0.70
C ASN A 39 7.62 1.99 -0.83
N CYS A 40 7.76 0.90 -0.08
CA CYS A 40 6.75 -0.13 0.00
C CYS A 40 6.90 -0.91 1.30
N MET A 41 5.85 -0.95 2.10
CA MET A 41 5.81 -1.70 3.35
C MET A 41 4.59 -2.61 3.38
N ALA A 42 4.82 -3.91 3.57
CA ALA A 42 3.73 -4.83 3.88
C ALA A 42 3.49 -4.84 5.40
N VAL A 43 2.23 -4.68 5.79
CA VAL A 43 1.76 -4.82 7.17
C VAL A 43 0.87 -6.05 7.22
N ARG A 44 1.27 -7.06 8.00
CA ARG A 44 0.57 -8.34 8.08
C ARG A 44 0.09 -8.63 9.50
N TYR A 45 -1.10 -9.17 9.62
CA TYR A 45 -1.67 -9.67 10.87
C TYR A 45 -2.45 -10.96 10.60
N GLY A 46 -2.01 -12.07 11.19
CA GLY A 46 -2.55 -13.38 10.83
C GLY A 46 -2.39 -13.64 9.33
N ASP A 47 -3.50 -13.94 8.67
CA ASP A 47 -3.55 -14.20 7.23
C ASP A 47 -3.87 -12.95 6.40
N ASP A 48 -4.07 -11.78 7.01
CA ASP A 48 -4.39 -10.55 6.26
C ASP A 48 -3.15 -9.67 6.09
N MET A 49 -3.01 -9.07 4.91
CA MET A 49 -1.92 -8.17 4.57
C MET A 49 -2.45 -6.90 3.90
N ILE A 50 -1.89 -5.75 4.24
CA ILE A 50 -2.04 -4.52 3.46
C ILE A 50 -0.67 -4.03 3.01
N LEU A 51 -0.64 -3.33 1.88
CA LEU A 51 0.55 -2.58 1.45
C LEU A 51 0.37 -1.11 1.80
N VAL A 52 1.43 -0.49 2.30
CA VAL A 52 1.55 0.95 2.51
C VAL A 52 2.58 1.46 1.51
N ASP A 53 2.09 2.27 0.57
CA ASP A 53 2.83 2.76 -0.59
C ASP A 53 3.37 1.65 -1.51
N VAL A 54 3.57 2.02 -2.78
CA VAL A 54 4.12 1.17 -3.84
C VAL A 54 4.86 2.10 -4.82
N GLY A 55 5.96 2.65 -4.33
CA GLY A 55 6.78 3.63 -5.02
C GLY A 55 7.71 3.05 -6.07
N MET A 56 8.18 3.91 -6.98
CA MET A 56 9.35 3.63 -7.81
C MET A 56 10.61 4.26 -7.20
N GLY A 57 11.76 3.71 -7.53
CA GLY A 57 13.08 4.27 -7.25
C GLY A 57 13.71 4.82 -8.52
N PHE A 58 14.71 5.67 -8.33
CA PHE A 58 15.52 6.19 -9.43
C PHE A 58 16.81 5.37 -9.56
N PRO A 59 17.19 4.95 -10.78
CA PRO A 59 18.43 4.22 -10.98
C PRO A 59 19.65 5.11 -10.70
N ALA A 60 20.76 4.48 -10.31
CA ALA A 60 22.03 5.17 -10.18
C ALA A 60 22.52 5.65 -11.57
N GLU A 61 23.26 6.76 -11.62
CA GLU A 61 23.76 7.37 -12.87
C GLU A 61 24.57 6.41 -13.75
N SER A 62 25.14 5.35 -13.17
CA SER A 62 25.90 4.33 -13.88
C SER A 62 25.05 3.33 -14.68
N VAL A 63 23.74 3.30 -14.47
CA VAL A 63 22.82 2.33 -15.10
C VAL A 63 22.13 2.99 -16.30
N TYR A 64 22.82 3.00 -17.43
CA TYR A 64 22.30 3.58 -18.67
C TYR A 64 21.17 2.74 -19.28
N GLY A 65 20.12 3.41 -19.76
CA GLY A 65 18.99 2.78 -20.45
C GLY A 65 17.90 2.23 -19.52
N VAL A 66 18.03 2.43 -18.22
CA VAL A 66 16.96 2.18 -17.24
C VAL A 66 16.39 3.53 -16.81
N ASP A 67 15.08 3.71 -16.95
CA ASP A 67 14.40 4.96 -16.59
C ASP A 67 13.94 4.96 -15.13
N VAL A 68 13.47 3.81 -14.63
CA VAL A 68 12.90 3.64 -13.29
C VAL A 68 13.24 2.26 -12.72
N CYS A 69 13.36 2.18 -11.40
CA CYS A 69 13.45 0.93 -10.64
C CYS A 69 12.14 0.71 -9.88
N ILE A 70 11.68 -0.53 -9.73
CA ILE A 70 10.52 -0.86 -8.89
C ILE A 70 10.92 -1.92 -7.85
N PRO A 71 10.25 -1.97 -6.68
CA PRO A 71 10.48 -3.02 -5.71
C PRO A 71 10.26 -4.41 -6.31
N ASP A 72 10.96 -5.40 -5.76
CA ASP A 72 10.70 -6.80 -6.08
C ASP A 72 9.46 -7.29 -5.33
N PHE A 73 8.42 -7.63 -6.07
CA PHE A 73 7.15 -8.12 -5.53
C PHE A 73 7.06 -9.65 -5.49
N GLU A 74 8.14 -10.39 -5.79
CA GLU A 74 8.14 -11.87 -5.74
C GLU A 74 7.72 -12.38 -4.35
N PHE A 75 8.14 -11.71 -3.28
CA PHE A 75 7.69 -12.01 -1.92
C PHE A 75 6.17 -12.01 -1.77
N LEU A 76 5.47 -11.09 -2.44
CA LEU A 76 4.02 -10.95 -2.36
C LEU A 76 3.26 -12.03 -3.13
N GLU A 77 3.92 -12.73 -4.06
CA GLU A 77 3.29 -13.78 -4.87
C GLU A 77 2.78 -14.94 -4.00
N GLU A 78 3.50 -15.25 -2.91
CA GLU A 78 3.10 -16.28 -1.93
C GLU A 78 1.87 -15.88 -1.09
N TYR A 79 1.57 -14.59 -1.02
CA TYR A 79 0.51 -13.98 -0.20
C TYR A 79 -0.59 -13.35 -1.03
N ARG A 80 -0.72 -13.69 -2.32
CA ARG A 80 -1.66 -13.05 -3.25
C ARG A 80 -3.08 -12.91 -2.73
N GLU A 81 -3.63 -14.01 -2.22
CA GLU A 81 -5.01 -14.08 -1.72
C GLU A 81 -5.19 -13.37 -0.37
N ASN A 82 -4.08 -13.01 0.27
CA ASN A 82 -4.01 -12.38 1.60
C ASN A 82 -3.89 -10.85 1.52
N ILE A 83 -3.55 -10.29 0.35
CA ILE A 83 -3.41 -8.85 0.17
C ILE A 83 -4.81 -8.24 0.06
N ALA A 84 -5.24 -7.57 1.12
CA ALA A 84 -6.57 -6.99 1.21
C ALA A 84 -6.67 -5.63 0.50
N ALA A 85 -5.59 -4.83 0.52
CA ALA A 85 -5.61 -3.46 -0.02
C ALA A 85 -4.20 -2.85 -0.18
N VAL A 86 -4.15 -1.78 -0.97
CA VAL A 86 -3.04 -0.82 -0.98
C VAL A 86 -3.51 0.51 -0.39
N VAL A 87 -2.76 1.06 0.55
CA VAL A 87 -2.97 2.39 1.11
C VAL A 87 -1.83 3.29 0.67
N ILE A 88 -2.17 4.40 0.02
CA ILE A 88 -1.20 5.38 -0.44
C ILE A 88 -1.19 6.60 0.47
N THR A 89 -0.01 6.95 0.97
CA THR A 89 0.19 8.07 1.90
C THR A 89 0.09 9.42 1.19
N HIS A 90 0.80 9.60 0.09
CA HIS A 90 0.80 10.82 -0.72
C HIS A 90 1.22 10.54 -2.16
N GLY A 91 1.13 11.55 -3.04
CA GLY A 91 1.23 11.36 -4.48
C GLY A 91 2.61 11.55 -5.10
N HIS A 92 3.71 11.47 -4.34
CA HIS A 92 5.03 11.48 -4.97
C HIS A 92 5.32 10.14 -5.66
N GLU A 93 6.09 10.17 -6.73
CA GLU A 93 6.42 8.99 -7.55
C GLU A 93 7.12 7.89 -6.74
N ASP A 94 7.88 8.26 -5.73
CA ASP A 94 8.50 7.32 -4.83
C ASP A 94 7.53 6.66 -3.82
N HIS A 95 6.22 6.94 -3.94
CA HIS A 95 5.14 6.31 -3.19
C HIS A 95 4.04 5.71 -4.09
N ILE A 96 3.80 6.26 -5.29
CA ILE A 96 2.78 5.77 -6.24
C ILE A 96 3.32 5.15 -7.51
N GLY A 97 4.61 5.32 -7.79
CA GLY A 97 5.16 5.08 -9.12
C GLY A 97 5.12 3.63 -9.59
N ALA A 98 5.20 2.67 -8.67
CA ALA A 98 5.12 1.25 -8.98
C ALA A 98 3.68 0.69 -8.93
N LEU A 99 2.68 1.52 -8.58
CA LEU A 99 1.28 1.10 -8.42
C LEU A 99 0.71 0.35 -9.64
N PRO A 100 0.90 0.81 -10.90
CA PRO A 100 0.37 0.09 -12.07
C PRO A 100 0.95 -1.32 -12.23
N TYR A 101 2.21 -1.52 -11.83
CA TYR A 101 2.90 -2.81 -11.92
C TYR A 101 2.39 -3.79 -10.86
N VAL A 102 2.12 -3.29 -9.66
CA VAL A 102 1.50 -4.06 -8.58
C VAL A 102 0.09 -4.47 -8.96
N LEU A 103 -0.75 -3.54 -9.43
CA LEU A 103 -2.16 -3.81 -9.72
C LEU A 103 -2.38 -4.77 -10.89
N LYS A 104 -1.44 -4.82 -11.85
CA LYS A 104 -1.44 -5.85 -12.91
C LYS A 104 -1.24 -7.27 -12.34
N LYS A 105 -0.57 -7.41 -11.20
CA LYS A 105 -0.28 -8.71 -10.56
C LYS A 105 -1.25 -9.05 -9.42
N PHE A 106 -1.69 -8.04 -8.70
CA PHE A 106 -2.50 -8.12 -7.49
C PHE A 106 -3.62 -7.06 -7.62
N ASN A 107 -4.73 -7.42 -8.26
CA ASN A 107 -5.84 -6.48 -8.44
C ASN A 107 -6.62 -6.32 -7.13
N VAL A 108 -6.19 -5.37 -6.30
CA VAL A 108 -6.70 -5.11 -4.96
C VAL A 108 -7.16 -3.66 -4.85
N PRO A 109 -8.09 -3.33 -3.94
CA PRO A 109 -8.56 -1.95 -3.77
C PRO A 109 -7.45 -1.00 -3.33
N VAL A 110 -7.49 0.23 -3.85
CA VAL A 110 -6.53 1.29 -3.54
C VAL A 110 -7.22 2.41 -2.74
N TYR A 111 -6.62 2.79 -1.62
CA TYR A 111 -7.10 3.84 -0.74
C TYR A 111 -6.14 5.03 -0.76
N ALA A 112 -6.65 6.23 -1.02
CA ALA A 112 -5.84 7.44 -1.08
C ALA A 112 -6.62 8.71 -0.73
N SER A 113 -5.90 9.77 -0.35
CA SER A 113 -6.49 11.11 -0.16
C SER A 113 -6.92 11.74 -1.49
N HIS A 114 -7.70 12.82 -1.45
CA HIS A 114 -8.25 13.44 -2.68
C HIS A 114 -7.20 13.89 -3.69
N PHE A 115 -6.14 14.55 -3.24
CA PHE A 115 -5.08 15.00 -4.15
C PHE A 115 -4.30 13.82 -4.72
N THR A 116 -3.93 12.88 -3.85
CA THR A 116 -3.23 11.65 -4.23
C THR A 116 -4.06 10.82 -5.22
N MET A 117 -5.38 10.74 -5.03
CA MET A 117 -6.27 9.98 -5.91
C MET A 117 -6.25 10.52 -7.33
N GLY A 118 -6.29 11.84 -7.53
CA GLY A 118 -6.20 12.42 -8.88
C GLY A 118 -4.89 12.08 -9.59
N LEU A 119 -3.77 12.00 -8.85
CA LEU A 119 -2.48 11.58 -9.41
C LEU A 119 -2.45 10.09 -9.73
N ILE A 120 -3.06 9.26 -8.88
CA ILE A 120 -3.23 7.82 -9.12
C ILE A 120 -4.09 7.60 -10.37
N GLU A 121 -5.23 8.28 -10.50
CA GLU A 121 -6.13 8.16 -11.66
C GLU A 121 -5.41 8.46 -12.97
N SER A 122 -4.67 9.58 -13.04
CA SER A 122 -3.85 9.93 -14.20
C SER A 122 -2.83 8.84 -14.53
N LYS A 123 -2.14 8.30 -13.50
CA LYS A 123 -1.15 7.24 -13.69
C LYS A 123 -1.80 5.93 -14.16
N LEU A 124 -2.97 5.57 -13.65
CA LEU A 124 -3.68 4.37 -14.08
C LEU A 124 -4.24 4.51 -15.50
N GLU A 125 -4.64 5.72 -15.90
CA GLU A 125 -5.06 6.02 -17.27
C GLU A 125 -3.92 5.83 -18.28
N GLU A 126 -2.72 6.31 -17.97
CA GLU A 126 -1.50 6.11 -18.78
C GLU A 126 -1.14 4.62 -19.00
N HIS A 127 -1.63 3.75 -18.14
CA HIS A 127 -1.38 2.30 -18.17
C HIS A 127 -2.59 1.45 -18.54
N ASP A 128 -3.69 2.07 -18.99
CA ASP A 128 -4.96 1.42 -19.36
C ASP A 128 -5.61 0.61 -18.22
N LEU A 129 -5.41 1.01 -16.96
CA LEU A 129 -5.90 0.30 -15.77
C LEU A 129 -7.06 1.00 -15.03
N LEU A 130 -7.35 2.26 -15.36
CA LEU A 130 -8.27 3.09 -14.57
C LEU A 130 -9.65 2.44 -14.35
N ASN A 131 -10.15 1.71 -15.35
CA ASN A 131 -11.47 1.07 -15.30
C ASN A 131 -11.46 -0.33 -14.65
N ASP A 132 -10.28 -0.89 -14.36
CA ASP A 132 -10.11 -2.27 -13.88
C ASP A 132 -9.82 -2.35 -12.37
N VAL A 133 -9.60 -1.19 -11.73
CA VAL A 133 -9.13 -1.07 -10.35
C VAL A 133 -10.22 -0.43 -9.48
N LEU A 134 -10.43 -0.98 -8.29
CA LEU A 134 -11.32 -0.40 -7.30
C LEU A 134 -10.63 0.72 -6.51
N LEU A 135 -11.05 1.97 -6.72
CA LEU A 135 -10.49 3.15 -6.05
C LEU A 135 -11.40 3.65 -4.92
N HIS A 136 -10.81 3.84 -3.74
CA HIS A 136 -11.49 4.33 -2.54
C HIS A 136 -10.91 5.65 -2.04
N LEU A 137 -11.70 6.72 -2.22
CA LEU A 137 -11.34 8.05 -1.73
C LEU A 137 -11.45 8.11 -0.19
N LEU A 138 -10.32 8.34 0.47
CA LEU A 138 -10.25 8.62 1.89
C LEU A 138 -10.61 10.09 2.16
N ARG A 139 -11.69 10.30 2.91
CA ARG A 139 -12.03 11.62 3.45
C ARG A 139 -11.34 11.81 4.78
N ALA A 140 -10.62 12.92 4.92
CA ALA A 140 -10.13 13.34 6.22
C ALA A 140 -11.33 13.48 7.17
N ARG A 141 -11.24 12.89 8.36
CA ARG A 141 -12.20 13.21 9.43
C ARG A 141 -11.98 14.67 9.79
N HIS A 142 -12.95 15.53 9.45
CA HIS A 142 -13.03 16.84 10.06
C HIS A 142 -13.21 16.63 11.56
N HIS A 143 -12.22 17.05 12.35
CA HIS A 143 -12.39 17.22 13.77
C HIS A 143 -13.32 18.42 13.94
N ASP A 144 -14.64 18.19 14.03
CA ASP A 144 -15.59 19.22 14.44
C ASP A 144 -15.27 19.58 15.89
N ALA A 145 -14.32 20.49 16.05
CA ALA A 145 -14.10 21.18 17.31
C ALA A 145 -15.36 22.02 17.60
N HIS A 146 -16.17 21.52 18.53
CA HIS A 146 -17.19 22.24 19.28
C HIS A 146 -18.03 23.26 18.49
N ARG A 147 -19.13 22.80 17.90
CA ARG A 147 -20.33 23.65 17.82
C ARG A 147 -21.38 23.11 18.76
N HIS A 148 -21.39 23.68 19.97
CA HIS A 148 -22.60 23.75 20.80
C HIS A 148 -23.70 24.43 19.97
N ALA A 149 -24.52 23.64 19.28
CA ALA A 149 -25.83 24.10 18.86
C ALA A 149 -26.73 24.01 20.10
N HIS A 150 -26.74 25.12 20.84
CA HIS A 150 -27.75 25.36 21.87
C HIS A 150 -29.13 25.05 21.30
N THR A 151 -29.82 24.14 21.98
CA THR A 151 -31.27 24.06 22.00
C THR A 151 -31.84 25.45 22.27
N HIS A 152 -32.47 26.05 21.27
CA HIS A 152 -33.51 27.06 21.46
C HIS A 152 -34.66 26.68 20.54
N GLY A 153 -35.71 26.14 21.15
CA GLY A 153 -36.96 25.88 20.48
C GLY A 153 -37.56 27.18 19.94
N ARG A 154 -38.20 27.06 18.78
CA ARG A 154 -39.38 27.86 18.49
C ARG A 154 -40.34 27.03 17.65
N LEU A 155 -41.44 26.70 18.32
CA LEU A 155 -42.72 26.32 17.74
C LEU A 155 -43.25 27.44 16.84
N GLN A 156 -44.25 27.06 16.02
CA GLN A 156 -45.17 27.86 15.20
C GLN A 156 -44.67 28.11 13.77
N GLY A 157 -45.46 27.85 12.73
CA GLY A 157 -46.86 27.46 12.64
C GLY A 157 -47.26 27.43 11.16
#